data_AF-A0AAU9V7Z0-F1
#
_entry.id   AF-A0AAU9V7Z0-F1
#
_cell.length_a   1.000
_cell.length_b   1.000
_cell.length_c   1.000
_cell.angle_alpha   90.00
_cell.angle_beta   90.00
_cell.angle_gamma   90.00
#
_symmetry.space_group_name_H-M   'P 1'
#
loop_
_entity.id
_entity.type
_entity.pdbx_description
1 polymer ?
#
loop_
_entity_poly.entity_id
_entity_poly.type
_entity_poly.pdbx_seq_one_letter_code
_entity_poly.pdbx_strand_id
1 'polypeptide(L)'
;MKLPFSVILGPILKTYFRNSKVFCQHYTFSVSVAYTYVFSALGLCINIHHLKKHLGETTLIYEASRESNKIDRNVMLVHDLKIIAISMGLIQYICLLFGCFTENPSLFLPHLGSQLVIVCVKIVNTFLVLIKVDMESLNKFRQRLTSVALMTFNWLQEFCVFRQHLCICDL
;
A
#
# COMPACT_ATOMS: atom_id res chain seq x y z
N MET A 1 -30.42 -0.77 16.51
CA MET A 1 -29.84 -0.67 17.87
C MET A 1 -28.54 0.13 17.77
N LYS A 2 -28.47 1.32 18.40
CA LYS A 2 -27.22 2.12 18.45
C LYS A 2 -26.25 1.46 19.43
N LEU A 3 -25.11 0.98 18.92
CA LEU A 3 -24.06 0.41 19.76
C LEU A 3 -23.55 1.46 20.77
N PRO A 4 -23.37 1.11 22.06
CA PRO A 4 -22.95 2.06 23.11
C PRO A 4 -21.56 2.67 22.86
N PHE A 5 -20.78 2.06 21.97
CA PHE A 5 -19.51 2.61 21.47
C PHE A 5 -19.68 3.97 20.79
N SER A 6 -20.82 4.25 20.16
CA SER A 6 -21.05 5.53 19.46
C SER A 6 -21.09 6.75 20.39
N VAL A 7 -21.43 6.58 21.66
CA VAL A 7 -21.53 7.67 22.64
C VAL A 7 -20.15 8.08 23.19
N ILE A 8 -19.25 7.10 23.35
CA ILE A 8 -17.90 7.33 23.89
C ILE A 8 -16.90 7.62 22.77
N LEU A 9 -16.89 6.81 21.70
CA LEU A 9 -16.00 7.06 20.56
C LEU A 9 -16.46 8.24 19.73
N GLY A 10 -17.76 8.52 19.64
CA GLY A 10 -18.34 9.57 18.80
C GLY A 10 -17.63 10.92 18.90
N PRO A 11 -17.51 11.56 20.09
CA PRO A 11 -16.86 12.86 20.22
C PRO A 11 -15.35 12.83 19.92
N ILE A 12 -14.67 11.72 20.25
CA ILE A 12 -13.25 11.54 19.95
C ILE A 12 -13.04 11.39 18.44
N LEU A 13 -13.78 10.47 17.81
CA LEU A 13 -13.77 10.24 16.37
C LEU A 13 -14.13 11.51 15.60
N LYS A 14 -15.13 12.28 16.06
CA LYS A 14 -15.55 13.55 15.46
C LYS A 14 -14.43 14.58 15.45
N THR A 15 -13.65 14.67 16.53
CA THR A 15 -12.50 15.57 16.62
C THR A 15 -11.42 15.17 15.61
N TYR A 16 -11.07 13.88 15.54
CA TYR A 16 -10.10 13.37 14.55
C TYR A 16 -10.61 13.50 13.10
N PHE A 17 -11.91 13.31 12.87
CA PHE A 17 -12.52 13.47 11.55
C PHE A 17 -12.55 14.92 11.07
N ARG A 18 -12.77 15.87 11.97
CA ARG A 18 -12.67 17.30 11.64
C ARG A 18 -11.25 17.69 11.29
N ASN A 19 -10.27 17.25 12.08
CA ASN A 19 -8.86 17.57 11.86
C ASN A 19 -8.34 16.93 10.56
N SER A 20 -8.73 15.69 10.25
CA SER A 20 -8.37 15.05 8.98
C SER A 20 -8.99 15.73 7.76
N LYS A 21 -10.21 16.30 7.88
CA LYS A 21 -10.82 17.10 6.79
C LYS A 21 -9.99 18.33 6.49
N VAL A 22 -9.58 19.09 7.51
CA VAL A 22 -8.74 20.28 7.36
C VAL A 22 -7.37 19.92 6.78
N PHE A 23 -6.78 18.81 7.23
CA PHE A 23 -5.53 18.30 6.69
C PHE A 23 -5.61 18.00 5.18
N CYS A 24 -6.66 17.31 4.74
CA CYS A 24 -6.84 16.96 3.32
C CYS A 24 -7.25 18.15 2.44
N GLN A 25 -7.68 19.27 3.02
CA GLN A 25 -7.94 20.51 2.29
C GLN A 25 -6.66 21.33 2.01
N HIS A 26 -5.51 20.92 2.55
CA HIS A 26 -4.25 21.57 2.24
C HIS A 26 -3.93 21.45 0.74
N TYR A 27 -3.35 22.49 0.13
CA TYR A 27 -3.12 22.58 -1.31
C TYR A 27 -2.44 21.33 -1.90
N THR A 28 -1.45 20.78 -1.19
CA THR A 28 -0.72 19.56 -1.55
C THR A 28 -1.60 18.30 -1.68
N PHE A 29 -2.70 18.23 -0.94
CA PHE A 29 -3.63 17.09 -0.91
C PHE A 29 -4.94 17.39 -1.64
N SER A 30 -5.16 18.62 -2.08
CA SER A 30 -6.31 19.01 -2.91
C SER A 30 -6.31 18.30 -4.28
N VAL A 31 -5.13 17.98 -4.81
CA VAL A 31 -4.94 17.26 -6.09
C VAL A 31 -4.93 15.73 -5.88
N SER A 32 -5.27 15.24 -4.69
CA SER A 32 -5.18 13.83 -4.30
C SER A 32 -5.95 12.88 -5.21
N VAL A 33 -7.13 13.29 -5.72
CA VAL A 33 -7.95 12.45 -6.62
C VAL A 33 -7.22 12.18 -7.93
N ALA A 34 -6.79 13.24 -8.63
CA ALA A 34 -6.05 13.09 -9.88
C ALA A 34 -4.71 12.37 -9.68
N TYR A 35 -4.01 12.67 -8.58
CA TYR A 35 -2.78 11.98 -8.20
C TYR A 35 -3.01 10.47 -8.03
N THR A 36 -4.03 10.07 -7.26
CA THR A 36 -4.35 8.67 -6.98
C THR A 36 -4.76 7.93 -8.25
N TYR A 37 -5.41 8.61 -9.19
CA TYR A 37 -5.77 8.05 -10.49
C TYR A 37 -4.52 7.72 -11.33
N VAL A 38 -3.59 8.67 -11.45
CA VAL A 38 -2.32 8.45 -12.17
C VAL A 38 -1.48 7.38 -11.46
N PHE A 39 -1.39 7.47 -10.13
CA PHE A 39 -0.65 6.51 -9.30
C PHE A 39 -1.19 5.08 -9.46
N SER A 40 -2.51 4.90 -9.41
CA SER A 40 -3.14 3.60 -9.57
C SER A 40 -2.94 3.02 -10.97
N ALA A 41 -3.07 3.84 -12.02
CA ALA A 41 -2.78 3.42 -13.39
C ALA A 41 -1.32 2.99 -13.58
N LEU A 42 -0.36 3.77 -13.07
CA LEU A 42 1.06 3.42 -13.12
C LEU A 42 1.36 2.13 -12.32
N GLY A 43 0.78 2.00 -11.12
CA GLY A 43 0.90 0.80 -10.30
C GLY A 43 0.38 -0.46 -11.01
N LEU A 44 -0.72 -0.36 -11.74
CA LEU A 44 -1.23 -1.43 -12.59
C LEU A 44 -0.26 -1.79 -13.70
N CYS A 45 0.19 -0.80 -14.48
CA CYS A 45 1.12 -1.05 -15.59
C CYS A 45 2.40 -1.74 -15.11
N ILE A 46 2.97 -1.27 -14.00
CA ILE A 46 4.19 -1.86 -13.41
C ILE A 46 3.92 -3.30 -12.98
N ASN A 47 2.82 -3.57 -12.27
CA ASN A 47 2.52 -4.92 -11.81
C ASN A 47 2.20 -5.89 -12.95
N ILE A 48 1.49 -5.45 -13.99
CA ILE A 48 1.22 -6.26 -15.19
C ILE A 48 2.54 -6.60 -15.88
N HIS A 49 3.42 -5.62 -16.05
CA HIS A 49 4.74 -5.84 -16.64
C HIS A 49 5.58 -6.81 -15.80
N HIS A 50 5.59 -6.66 -14.48
CA HIS A 50 6.29 -7.56 -13.57
C HIS A 50 5.71 -8.97 -13.60
N LEU A 51 4.39 -9.11 -13.66
CA LEU A 51 3.72 -10.41 -13.76
C LEU A 51 4.07 -11.09 -15.09
N LYS A 52 4.00 -10.37 -16.21
CA LYS A 52 4.37 -10.90 -17.53
C LYS A 52 5.83 -11.37 -17.56
N LYS A 53 6.73 -10.57 -16.98
CA LYS A 53 8.16 -10.92 -16.88
C LYS A 53 8.35 -12.19 -16.04
N HIS A 54 7.74 -12.27 -14.86
CA HIS A 54 7.90 -13.43 -13.99
C HIS A 54 7.24 -14.70 -14.53
N LEU A 55 6.08 -14.60 -15.19
CA LEU A 55 5.46 -15.73 -15.87
C LEU A 55 6.36 -16.25 -17.02
N GLY A 56 6.99 -15.35 -17.79
CA GLY A 56 7.93 -15.73 -18.85
C GLY A 56 9.21 -16.40 -18.32
N GLU A 57 9.75 -15.94 -17.20
CA GLU A 57 10.89 -16.57 -16.52
C GLU A 57 10.52 -17.96 -15.94
N THR A 58 9.24 -18.17 -15.60
CA THR A 58 8.74 -19.43 -15.01
C THR A 58 8.83 -20.59 -15.98
N THR A 59 8.56 -20.35 -17.27
CA THR A 59 8.63 -21.39 -18.32
C THR A 59 10.05 -21.95 -18.45
N LEU A 60 11.07 -21.10 -18.33
CA LEU A 60 12.48 -21.50 -18.45
C LEU A 60 12.99 -22.28 -17.23
N ILE A 61 12.55 -21.91 -16.01
CA ILE A 61 12.94 -22.62 -14.79
C ILE A 61 12.29 -23.99 -14.73
N TYR A 62 11.02 -24.11 -15.16
CA TYR A 62 10.29 -25.38 -15.18
C TYR A 62 10.89 -26.41 -16.15
N GLU A 63 11.42 -25.96 -17.29
CA GLU A 63 12.13 -26.84 -18.24
C GLU A 63 13.49 -27.31 -17.69
N ALA A 64 14.19 -26.47 -16.93
CA ALA A 64 15.47 -26.81 -16.31
C ALA A 64 15.35 -27.64 -15.00
N SER A 65 14.19 -27.59 -14.32
CA SER A 65 13.99 -28.19 -12.99
C SER A 65 13.55 -29.66 -13.00
N ARG A 66 13.47 -30.31 -14.17
CA ARG A 66 13.08 -31.74 -14.25
C ARG A 66 14.13 -32.70 -13.65
N GLU A 67 15.27 -32.19 -13.16
CA GLU A 67 16.46 -32.99 -12.82
C GLU A 67 16.85 -33.05 -11.32
N SER A 68 16.29 -32.27 -10.36
CA SER A 68 16.83 -32.25 -8.97
C SER A 68 15.81 -32.04 -7.84
N ASN A 69 15.56 -33.09 -7.05
CA ASN A 69 14.29 -33.28 -6.31
C ASN A 69 14.22 -32.85 -4.81
N LYS A 70 14.99 -31.87 -4.31
CA LYS A 70 14.80 -31.39 -2.90
C LYS A 70 15.02 -29.90 -2.64
N ILE A 71 15.98 -29.27 -3.30
CA ILE A 71 16.15 -27.80 -3.24
C ILE A 71 14.98 -27.09 -3.94
N ASP A 72 14.36 -27.76 -4.92
CA ASP A 72 13.27 -27.24 -5.74
C ASP A 72 11.98 -26.91 -4.99
N ARG A 73 11.62 -27.66 -3.94
CA ARG A 73 10.34 -27.42 -3.24
C ARG A 73 10.28 -26.06 -2.56
N ASN A 74 11.40 -25.61 -2.00
CA ASN A 74 11.48 -24.29 -1.38
C ASN A 74 11.53 -23.17 -2.44
N VAL A 75 12.20 -23.42 -3.57
CA VAL A 75 12.28 -22.48 -4.69
C VAL A 75 10.90 -22.28 -5.32
N MET A 76 10.17 -23.37 -5.56
CA MET A 76 8.80 -23.37 -6.08
C MET A 76 7.82 -22.65 -5.12
N LEU A 77 7.92 -22.91 -3.81
CA LEU A 77 7.07 -22.25 -2.81
C LEU A 77 7.34 -20.73 -2.74
N VAL A 78 8.60 -20.31 -2.75
CA VAL A 78 8.97 -18.88 -2.77
C VAL A 78 8.46 -18.20 -4.06
N HIS A 79 8.50 -18.92 -5.17
CA HIS A 79 7.99 -18.44 -6.46
C HIS A 79 6.47 -18.29 -6.47
N ASP A 80 5.73 -19.31 -6.02
CA ASP A 80 4.26 -19.26 -5.91
C ASP A 80 3.82 -18.11 -5.00
N LEU A 81 4.48 -17.93 -3.84
CA LEU A 81 4.23 -16.80 -2.94
C LEU A 81 4.47 -15.45 -3.62
N LYS A 82 5.48 -15.36 -4.50
CA LYS A 82 5.78 -14.13 -5.24
C LYS A 82 4.71 -13.84 -6.29
N ILE A 83 4.20 -14.84 -6.99
CA ILE A 83 3.08 -14.70 -7.92
C ILE A 83 1.82 -14.27 -7.17
N ILE A 84 1.53 -14.89 -6.02
CA ILE A 84 0.39 -14.52 -5.18
C ILE A 84 0.54 -13.07 -4.72
N ALA A 85 1.73 -12.66 -4.26
CA ALA A 85 1.97 -11.28 -3.83
C ALA A 85 1.77 -10.27 -4.97
N ILE A 86 2.27 -10.55 -6.18
CA ILE A 86 2.09 -9.68 -7.35
C ILE A 86 0.61 -9.63 -7.77
N SER A 87 -0.08 -10.76 -7.77
CA SER A 87 -1.51 -10.84 -8.09
C SER A 87 -2.37 -10.10 -7.08
N MET A 88 -2.07 -10.20 -5.79
CA MET A 88 -2.72 -9.42 -4.73
C MET A 88 -2.47 -7.92 -4.92
N GLY A 89 -1.25 -7.53 -5.30
CA GLY A 89 -0.93 -6.16 -5.68
C GLY A 89 -1.79 -5.66 -6.84
N LEU A 90 -1.94 -6.45 -7.91
CA LEU A 90 -2.81 -6.12 -9.04
C LEU A 90 -4.24 -5.87 -8.59
N ILE A 91 -4.82 -6.78 -7.81
CA ILE A 91 -6.19 -6.64 -7.31
C ILE A 91 -6.32 -5.35 -6.50
N GLN A 92 -5.36 -5.04 -5.63
CA GLN A 92 -5.39 -3.81 -4.83
C GLN A 92 -5.38 -2.55 -5.70
N TYR A 93 -4.53 -2.48 -6.74
CA TYR A 93 -4.51 -1.34 -7.65
C TYR A 93 -5.74 -1.27 -8.57
N ILE A 94 -6.33 -2.41 -8.93
CA ILE A 94 -7.60 -2.47 -9.67
C ILE A 94 -8.69 -1.88 -8.77
N CYS A 95 -8.80 -2.35 -7.52
CA CYS A 95 -9.74 -1.81 -6.54
C CYS A 95 -9.52 -0.31 -6.32
N LEU A 96 -8.28 0.16 -6.27
CA LEU A 96 -7.96 1.58 -6.12
C LEU A 96 -8.48 2.39 -7.32
N LEU A 97 -8.22 1.92 -8.55
CA LEU A 97 -8.67 2.57 -9.78
C LEU A 97 -10.21 2.57 -9.88
N PHE A 98 -10.85 1.43 -9.65
CA PHE A 98 -12.31 1.33 -9.63
C PHE A 98 -12.92 2.18 -8.51
N GLY A 99 -12.29 2.24 -7.34
CA GLY A 99 -12.70 3.11 -6.23
C GLY A 99 -12.73 4.58 -6.63
N CYS A 100 -11.75 5.03 -7.42
CA CYS A 100 -11.75 6.37 -8.00
C CYS A 100 -12.87 6.56 -9.04
N PHE A 101 -13.17 5.56 -9.87
CA PHE A 101 -14.23 5.65 -10.88
C PHE A 101 -15.64 5.61 -10.31
N THR A 102 -15.87 4.72 -9.33
CA THR A 102 -17.18 4.49 -8.73
C THR A 102 -17.41 5.34 -7.50
N GLU A 103 -16.44 6.19 -7.14
CA GLU A 103 -16.47 7.06 -5.96
C GLU A 103 -16.76 6.29 -4.66
N ASN A 104 -16.40 4.99 -4.61
CA ASN A 104 -16.78 4.11 -3.52
C ASN A 104 -15.60 3.93 -2.55
N PRO A 105 -15.68 4.48 -1.31
CA PRO A 105 -14.57 4.47 -0.37
C PRO A 105 -14.18 3.06 0.08
N SER A 106 -15.10 2.08 0.03
CA SER A 106 -14.81 0.71 0.47
C SER A 106 -13.71 0.03 -0.34
N LEU A 107 -13.55 0.40 -1.62
CA LEU A 107 -12.56 -0.19 -2.52
C LEU A 107 -11.13 0.29 -2.26
N PHE A 108 -10.96 1.37 -1.49
CA PHE A 108 -9.64 1.86 -1.08
C PHE A 108 -9.07 1.10 0.13
N LEU A 109 -9.95 0.49 0.95
CA LEU A 109 -9.56 -0.17 2.20
C LEU A 109 -8.49 -1.26 2.04
N PRO A 110 -8.55 -2.16 1.03
CA PRO A 110 -7.55 -3.21 0.88
C PRO A 110 -6.14 -2.65 0.64
N HIS A 111 -6.02 -1.59 -0.17
CA HIS A 111 -4.73 -0.97 -0.47
C HIS A 111 -4.24 -0.08 0.68
N LEU A 112 -5.13 0.73 1.28
CA LEU A 112 -4.79 1.56 2.43
C LEU A 112 -4.31 0.75 3.64
N GLY A 113 -5.01 -0.35 3.93
CA GLY A 113 -4.65 -1.23 5.04
C GLY A 113 -3.32 -1.96 4.78
N SER A 114 -3.14 -2.51 3.59
CA SER A 114 -1.91 -3.24 3.24
C SER A 114 -0.69 -2.32 3.24
N GLN A 115 -0.78 -1.14 2.63
CA GLN A 115 0.29 -0.15 2.60
C GLN A 115 0.64 0.36 4.01
N LEU A 116 -0.37 0.59 4.87
CA LEU A 116 -0.11 1.04 6.24
C LEU A 116 0.74 0.03 7.01
N VAL A 117 0.42 -1.26 6.91
CA VAL A 117 1.21 -2.33 7.56
C VAL A 117 2.64 -2.34 7.01
N ILE A 118 2.82 -2.24 5.69
CA ILE A 118 4.14 -2.21 5.05
C ILE A 118 4.96 -1.00 5.52
N VAL A 119 4.35 0.18 5.57
CA VAL A 119 4.99 1.42 6.05
C VAL A 119 5.41 1.27 7.50
N CYS A 120 4.55 0.76 8.38
CA CYS A 120 4.87 0.51 9.79
C CYS A 120 6.07 -0.44 9.94
N VAL A 121 6.08 -1.57 9.21
CA VAL A 121 7.20 -2.52 9.24
C VAL A 121 8.48 -1.87 8.74
N LYS A 122 8.43 -1.06 7.68
CA LYS A 122 9.60 -0.34 7.16
C LYS A 122 10.12 0.70 8.14
N ILE A 123 9.24 1.41 8.84
CA ILE A 123 9.62 2.38 9.88
C ILE A 123 10.40 1.66 10.98
N VAL A 124 9.84 0.58 11.54
CA VAL A 124 10.51 -0.23 12.59
C VAL A 124 11.87 -0.73 12.10
N ASN A 125 11.94 -1.31 10.90
CA ASN A 125 13.19 -1.81 10.32
C ASN A 125 14.23 -0.68 10.10
N THR A 126 13.77 0.52 9.75
CA THR A 126 14.65 1.68 9.56
C THR A 126 15.22 2.16 10.89
N PHE A 127 14.41 2.17 11.96
CA PHE A 127 14.88 2.46 13.32
C PHE A 127 15.87 1.41 13.84
N LEU A 128 15.66 0.12 13.55
CA LEU A 128 16.59 -0.94 13.93
C LEU A 128 17.99 -0.75 13.31
N VAL A 129 18.08 -0.21 12.08
CA VAL A 129 19.36 0.12 11.45
C VAL A 129 20.03 1.31 12.12
N LEU A 130 19.26 2.30 12.59
CA LEU A 130 19.78 3.48 13.27
C LEU A 130 20.47 3.14 14.61
N ILE A 131 20.01 2.08 15.30
CA ILE A 131 20.62 1.60 16.56
C ILE A 131 22.07 1.13 16.33
N LYS A 132 22.40 0.63 15.13
CA LYS A 132 23.78 0.31 14.73
C LYS A 132 24.43 1.58 14.19
N VAL A 133 24.93 2.43 15.09
CA VAL A 133 25.54 3.73 14.76
C VAL A 133 26.84 3.50 14.01
N ASP A 134 26.78 3.57 12.68
CA ASP A 134 27.93 3.47 11.77
C ASP A 134 27.74 4.47 10.61
N MET A 135 28.84 5.01 10.08
CA MET A 135 28.78 6.02 9.01
C MET A 135 28.20 5.43 7.70
N GLU A 136 28.45 4.14 7.43
CA GLU A 136 27.82 3.44 6.31
C GLU A 136 26.33 3.19 6.56
N SER A 137 25.92 2.99 7.82
CA SER A 137 24.51 2.80 8.19
C SER A 137 23.70 4.09 8.04
N LEU A 138 24.31 5.26 8.25
CA LEU A 138 23.66 6.57 8.07
C LEU A 138 23.26 6.85 6.60
N ASN A 139 24.12 6.54 5.63
CA ASN A 139 23.77 6.76 4.22
C ASN A 139 22.66 5.79 3.77
N LYS A 140 22.73 4.52 4.21
CA LYS A 140 21.66 3.52 3.99
C LYS A 140 20.36 3.94 4.68
N PHE A 141 20.45 4.52 5.87
CA PHE A 141 19.31 5.06 6.61
C PHE A 141 18.65 6.21 5.85
N ARG A 142 19.43 7.17 5.31
CA ARG A 142 18.88 8.29 4.52
C ARG A 142 18.08 7.80 3.32
N GLN A 143 18.62 6.85 2.56
CA GLN A 143 17.91 6.27 1.41
C GLN A 143 16.62 5.55 1.83
N ARG A 144 16.65 4.79 2.93
CA ARG A 144 15.47 4.12 3.49
C ARG A 144 14.43 5.11 3.98
N LEU A 145 14.87 6.19 4.64
CA LEU A 145 14.00 7.24 5.15
C LEU A 145 13.28 7.97 4.01
N THR A 146 13.98 8.31 2.92
CA THR A 146 13.35 8.90 1.74
C THR A 146 12.32 7.95 1.13
N SER A 147 12.63 6.65 1.04
CA SER A 147 11.67 5.65 0.55
C SER A 147 10.43 5.56 1.45
N VAL A 148 10.60 5.57 2.77
CA VAL A 148 9.49 5.56 3.74
C VAL A 148 8.67 6.84 3.64
N ALA A 149 9.31 8.00 3.55
CA ALA A 149 8.62 9.28 3.42
C ALA A 149 7.74 9.34 2.16
N LEU A 150 8.25 8.85 1.02
CA LEU A 150 7.47 8.75 -0.22
C LEU A 150 6.28 7.79 -0.08
N MET A 151 6.48 6.62 0.53
CA MET A 151 5.37 5.68 0.77
C MET A 151 4.30 6.28 1.68
N THR A 152 4.71 6.97 2.75
CA THR A 152 3.79 7.68 3.65
C THR A 152 3.06 8.80 2.90
N PHE A 153 3.74 9.55 2.04
CA PHE A 153 3.10 10.59 1.23
C PHE A 153 2.03 10.01 0.30
N ASN A 154 2.35 8.93 -0.41
CA ASN A 154 1.38 8.25 -1.30
C ASN A 154 0.17 7.75 -0.50
N TRP A 155 0.43 7.14 0.66
CA TRP A 155 -0.63 6.68 1.55
C TRP A 155 -1.52 7.83 2.05
N LEU A 156 -0.93 8.99 2.38
CA LEU A 156 -1.69 10.17 2.80
C LEU A 156 -2.56 10.73 1.65
N GLN A 157 -2.06 10.71 0.41
CA GLN A 157 -2.85 11.11 -0.77
C GLN A 157 -4.07 10.19 -0.92
N GLU A 158 -3.88 8.88 -0.91
CA GLU A 158 -4.97 7.91 -0.98
C GLU A 158 -5.95 8.03 0.19
N PHE A 159 -5.43 8.26 1.40
CA PHE A 159 -6.26 8.46 2.58
C PHE A 159 -7.15 9.69 2.42
N CYS A 160 -6.63 10.77 1.84
CA CYS A 160 -7.42 11.96 1.57
C CYS A 160 -8.50 11.72 0.51
N VAL A 161 -8.22 10.94 -0.54
CA VAL A 161 -9.24 10.50 -1.50
C VAL A 161 -10.31 9.66 -0.81
N PHE A 162 -9.91 8.66 -0.02
CA PHE A 162 -10.83 7.85 0.76
C PHE A 162 -11.71 8.70 1.67
N ARG A 163 -11.13 9.67 2.37
CA ARG A 163 -11.87 10.59 3.26
C ARG A 163 -12.82 11.50 2.50
N GLN A 164 -12.46 11.95 1.30
CA GLN A 164 -13.33 12.78 0.46
C GLN A 164 -14.57 12.01 -0.03
N HIS A 165 -14.39 10.74 -0.41
CA HIS A 165 -15.47 9.86 -0.83
C HIS A 165 -16.27 9.26 0.33
N LEU A 166 -15.76 9.38 1.56
CA LEU A 166 -16.46 8.96 2.77
C LEU A 166 -17.57 9.96 3.07
N CYS A 167 -18.72 9.78 2.41
CA CYS A 167 -19.96 10.44 2.80
C CYS A 167 -20.29 10.02 4.23
N ILE A 168 -20.12 10.94 5.18
CA ILE A 168 -20.71 10.83 6.51
C ILE A 168 -22.20 11.14 6.33
N CYS A 169 -22.94 10.16 5.81
CA CYS A 169 -24.39 10.16 5.91
C CYS A 169 -24.70 9.83 7.39
N ASP A 170 -25.19 10.83 8.11
CA ASP A 170 -25.60 10.82 9.52
C ASP A 170 -24.50 10.55 10.58
N LEU A 171 -23.94 11.65 11.09
CA LEU A 171 -23.59 11.77 12.51
C LEU A 171 -24.29 12.97 13.15
#